data_AF-A0A0D0KMV2-F1
#
_entry.id   AF-A0A0D0KMV2-F1
#
_cell.length_a   1.000
_cell.length_b   1.000
_cell.length_c   1.000
_cell.angle_alpha   90.00
_cell.angle_beta   90.00
_cell.angle_gamma   90.00
#
_symmetry.space_group_name_H-M   'P 1'
#
loop_
_entity.id
_entity.type
_entity.pdbx_description
1 polymer ?
#
loop_
_entity_poly.entity_id
_entity_poly.type
_entity_poly.pdbx_seq_one_letter_code
_entity_poly.pdbx_strand_id
1 'polypeptide(L)'
;AVTAPDGTPIRNDAGKIVYQLWAGDTQDFNAFRDGWFACQNRHLALAGLDIRIDGRSFEKQGIELEPTLHLGVGTKAIERKAEETDRKQQRP
;
A
#
# COMPACT_ATOMS: atom_id res chain seq x y z
N ALA A 1 18.92 -2.11 8.08
CA ALA A 1 19.24 -3.15 7.08
C ALA A 1 19.34 -4.48 7.82
N VAL A 2 19.04 -5.59 7.16
CA VAL A 2 19.38 -6.91 7.72
C VAL A 2 20.89 -7.07 7.60
N THR A 3 21.56 -7.44 8.70
CA THR A 3 23.02 -7.55 8.75
C THR A 3 23.46 -9.00 8.90
N ALA A 4 24.56 -9.35 8.25
CA ALA A 4 25.27 -10.59 8.51
C ALA A 4 25.96 -10.55 9.90
N PRO A 5 26.47 -11.69 10.42
CA PRO A 5 27.15 -11.73 11.72
C PRO A 5 28.35 -10.78 11.86
N ASP A 6 28.98 -10.39 10.75
CA ASP A 6 30.08 -9.44 10.69
C ASP A 6 29.63 -7.97 10.67
N GLY A 7 28.33 -7.70 10.76
CA GLY A 7 27.74 -6.37 10.73
C GLY A 7 27.55 -5.78 9.33
N THR A 8 27.93 -6.49 8.27
CA THR A 8 27.75 -6.00 6.90
C THR A 8 26.28 -6.14 6.44
N PRO A 9 25.73 -5.16 5.67
CA PRO A 9 24.37 -5.27 5.16
C PRO A 9 24.23 -6.40 4.13
N ILE A 10 23.23 -7.27 4.33
CA ILE A 10 22.87 -8.31 3.37
C ILE A 10 22.35 -7.66 2.09
N ARG A 11 22.71 -8.22 0.93
CA ARG A 11 22.25 -7.78 -0.38
C ARG A 11 21.54 -8.92 -1.13
N ASN A 12 20.56 -8.58 -1.96
CA ASN A 12 19.88 -9.54 -2.84
C ASN A 12 20.66 -9.78 -4.15
N ASP A 13 20.15 -10.65 -5.02
CA ASP A 13 20.78 -11.01 -6.31
C ASP A 13 20.96 -9.82 -7.27
N ALA A 14 20.19 -8.74 -7.07
CA ALA A 14 20.33 -7.48 -7.81
C ALA A 14 21.30 -6.49 -7.14
N GLY A 15 22.03 -6.91 -6.11
CA GLY A 15 22.99 -6.09 -5.36
C GLY A 15 22.36 -5.04 -4.42
N LYS A 16 21.04 -5.05 -4.23
CA LYS A 16 20.34 -4.08 -3.35
C LYS A 16 20.37 -4.54 -1.90
N ILE A 17 20.50 -3.60 -0.97
CA ILE A 17 20.46 -3.89 0.47
C ILE A 17 19.07 -4.42 0.86
N VAL A 18 19.06 -5.50 1.63
CA VAL A 18 17.85 -6.09 2.21
C VAL A 18 17.49 -5.33 3.49
N TYR A 19 16.24 -4.87 3.58
CA TYR A 19 15.70 -4.22 4.77
C TYR A 19 14.61 -5.08 5.39
N GLN A 20 14.57 -5.10 6.72
CA GLN A 20 13.41 -5.62 7.43
C GLN A 20 12.26 -4.62 7.30
N LEU A 21 11.05 -5.13 7.08
CA LEU A 21 9.85 -4.31 7.09
C LEU A 21 9.61 -3.79 8.51
N TRP A 22 9.31 -2.50 8.63
CA TRP A 22 9.03 -1.88 9.94
C TRP A 22 7.82 -2.52 10.62
N ALA A 23 6.84 -2.92 9.82
CA ALA A 23 5.59 -3.50 10.28
C ALA A 23 5.68 -5.01 10.50
N GLY A 24 6.86 -5.61 10.38
CA GLY A 24 7.01 -7.06 10.36
C GLY A 24 6.40 -7.68 9.10
N ASP A 25 5.85 -8.87 9.24
CA ASP A 25 5.17 -9.56 8.15
C ASP A 25 3.71 -9.10 7.97
N THR A 26 2.97 -9.76 7.08
CA THR A 26 1.56 -9.44 6.83
C THR A 26 0.68 -9.64 8.08
N GLN A 27 0.98 -10.61 8.93
CA GLN A 27 0.23 -10.86 10.16
C GLN A 27 0.51 -9.77 11.19
N ASP A 28 1.78 -9.42 11.37
CA ASP A 28 2.20 -8.33 12.24
C ASP A 28 1.53 -7.00 11.84
N PHE A 29 1.53 -6.70 10.54
CA PHE A 29 0.87 -5.51 10.02
C PHE A 29 -0.65 -5.54 10.24
N ASN A 30 -1.30 -6.68 10.02
CA ASN A 30 -2.75 -6.81 10.23
C ASN A 30 -3.12 -6.64 11.71
N ALA A 31 -2.34 -7.21 12.64
CA ALA A 31 -2.55 -7.03 14.07
C ALA A 31 -2.39 -5.57 14.48
N PHE A 32 -1.35 -4.88 13.98
CA PHE A 32 -1.17 -3.45 14.19
C PHE A 32 -2.35 -2.63 13.66
N ARG A 33 -2.78 -2.93 12.42
CA ARG A 33 -3.90 -2.26 11.76
C ARG A 33 -5.21 -2.43 12.53
N ASP A 34 -5.49 -3.63 13.03
CA ASP A 34 -6.70 -3.89 13.81
C ASP A 34 -6.67 -3.17 15.16
N GLY A 35 -5.50 -3.13 15.82
CA GLY A 35 -5.29 -2.32 17.03
C GLY A 35 -5.52 -0.83 16.80
N TRP A 36 -5.09 -0.30 15.66
CA TRP A 36 -5.35 1.08 15.27
C TRP A 36 -6.84 1.38 15.12
N PHE A 37 -7.60 0.51 14.43
CA PHE A 37 -9.06 0.67 14.31
C PHE A 37 -9.76 0.63 15.67
N ALA A 38 -9.36 -0.29 16.55
CA ALA A 38 -9.91 -0.37 17.89
C ALA A 38 -9.65 0.91 18.70
N CYS A 39 -8.42 1.44 18.62
CA CYS A 39 -8.05 2.68 19.29
C CYS A 39 -8.87 3.88 18.80
N GLN A 40 -8.98 4.07 17.48
CA GLN A 40 -9.80 5.15 16.92
C GLN A 40 -11.27 5.03 17.31
N ASN A 41 -11.86 3.85 17.15
CA ASN A 41 -13.27 3.61 17.48
C ASN A 41 -13.57 3.85 18.97
N ARG A 42 -12.62 3.53 19.86
CA ARG A 42 -12.73 3.89 21.28
C ARG A 42 -12.78 5.40 21.47
N HIS A 43 -11.90 6.15 20.82
CA HIS A 43 -11.87 7.61 20.99
C HIS A 43 -13.04 8.33 20.32
N LEU A 44 -13.55 7.83 19.19
CA LEU A 44 -14.79 8.31 18.57
C LEU A 44 -15.98 8.16 19.53
N ALA A 45 -16.10 7.00 20.18
CA ALA A 45 -17.14 6.77 21.18
C ALA A 45 -16.97 7.66 22.42
N LEU A 46 -15.74 7.86 22.91
CA LEU A 46 -15.45 8.78 24.03
C LEU A 46 -15.81 10.24 23.70
N ALA A 47 -15.70 10.63 22.43
CA ALA A 47 -16.11 11.94 21.95
C ALA A 47 -17.63 12.07 21.71
N GLY A 48 -18.42 11.01 21.95
CA GLY A 48 -19.86 11.00 21.73
C GLY A 48 -20.26 10.98 20.25
N LEU A 49 -19.37 10.55 19.35
CA LEU A 49 -19.64 10.47 17.92
C LEU A 49 -20.17 9.08 17.55
N ASP A 50 -21.33 9.03 16.89
CA ASP A 50 -21.93 7.78 16.37
C ASP A 50 -21.38 7.41 14.98
N ILE A 51 -20.06 7.47 14.84
CA ILE A 51 -19.33 7.03 13.64
C ILE A 51 -18.26 6.03 14.02
N ARG A 52 -17.96 5.08 13.12
CA ARG A 52 -16.93 4.05 13.32
C ARG A 52 -16.13 3.82 12.06
N ILE A 53 -14.87 3.46 12.25
CA ILE A 53 -13.99 2.97 11.20
C ILE A 53 -14.16 1.44 11.09
N ASP A 54 -14.40 0.97 9.87
CA ASP A 54 -14.44 -0.45 9.50
C ASP A 54 -13.27 -0.77 8.55
N GLY A 55 -12.37 -1.65 9.02
CA GLY A 55 -11.18 -2.06 8.29
C GLY A 55 -11.37 -3.12 7.22
N ARG A 56 -12.58 -3.66 7.09
CA ARG A 56 -12.94 -4.64 6.05
C ARG A 56 -12.97 -3.97 4.67
N SER A 57 -12.73 -4.71 3.60
CA SER A 57 -12.96 -4.20 2.24
C SER A 57 -14.43 -3.81 2.06
N PHE A 58 -14.73 -2.91 1.13
CA PHE A 58 -16.12 -2.54 0.79
C PHE A 58 -16.96 -3.78 0.45
N GLU A 59 -16.40 -4.71 -0.32
CA GLU A 59 -17.00 -6.02 -0.60
C GLU A 59 -17.40 -6.77 0.69
N LYS A 60 -16.49 -6.89 1.67
CA LYS A 60 -16.76 -7.55 2.97
C LYS A 60 -17.72 -6.77 3.86
N GLN A 61 -17.98 -5.50 3.56
CA GLN A 61 -19.01 -4.68 4.19
C GLN A 61 -20.34 -4.75 3.42
N GLY A 62 -20.40 -5.41 2.26
CA GLY A 62 -21.57 -5.41 1.38
C GLY A 62 -21.81 -4.08 0.67
N ILE A 63 -20.76 -3.26 0.55
CA ILE A 63 -20.81 -1.97 -0.13
C ILE A 63 -20.35 -2.17 -1.58
N GLU A 64 -21.27 -1.92 -2.52
CA GLU A 64 -21.01 -1.96 -3.95
C GLU A 64 -20.32 -0.67 -4.40
N LEU A 65 -19.06 -0.52 -3.99
CA LEU A 65 -18.19 0.55 -4.43
C LEU A 65 -17.05 -0.02 -5.27
N GLU A 66 -16.98 0.42 -6.52
CA GLU A 66 -15.87 0.10 -7.41
C GLU A 66 -14.56 0.66 -6.83
N PRO A 67 -13.53 -0.19 -6.64
CA PRO A 67 -12.23 0.27 -6.18
C PRO A 67 -11.68 1.35 -7.14
N THR A 68 -11.25 2.48 -6.58
CA THR A 68 -10.52 3.47 -7.37
C THR A 68 -9.10 2.96 -7.59
N LEU A 69 -8.70 2.82 -8.86
CA LEU A 69 -7.37 2.35 -9.20
C LEU A 69 -6.36 3.48 -8.94
N HIS A 70 -5.45 3.30 -7.98
CA HIS A 70 -4.37 4.26 -7.76
C HIS A 70 -3.34 4.14 -8.89
N LEU A 71 -3.51 4.98 -9.91
CA LEU A 71 -2.56 5.09 -11.03
C LEU A 71 -1.29 5.82 -10.55
N GLY A 72 -0.29 5.04 -10.17
CA GLY A 72 1.04 5.54 -9.83
C GLY A 72 1.74 6.20 -11.03
N VAL A 73 2.80 6.96 -10.76
CA VAL A 73 3.57 7.69 -11.78
C VAL A 73 4.11 6.77 -12.89
N GLY A 74 4.40 5.50 -12.58
CA GLY A 74 4.84 4.49 -13.55
C GLY A 74 3.78 4.15 -14.58
N THR A 75 2.52 3.95 -14.16
CA THR A 75 1.41 3.66 -15.08
C THR A 75 1.14 4.84 -16.00
N LYS A 76 1.12 6.06 -15.46
CA LYS A 76 0.99 7.29 -16.25
C LYS A 76 2.14 7.51 -17.24
N ALA A 77 3.36 7.07 -16.88
CA ALA A 77 4.52 7.18 -17.76
C ALA A 77 4.45 6.19 -18.94
N ILE A 78 3.87 5.00 -18.74
CA ILE A 78 3.64 4.02 -19.79
C ILE A 78 2.56 4.52 -20.76
N GLU A 79 1.45 5.06 -20.24
CA GLU A 79 0.39 5.67 -21.06
C GLU A 79 0.93 6.79 -21.94
N ARG A 80 1.70 7.73 -21.38
CA ARG A 80 2.31 8.82 -22.14
C ARG A 80 3.20 8.31 -23.28
N LYS A 81 4.01 7.28 -23.04
CA LYS A 81 4.87 6.67 -24.06
C LYS A 81 4.06 5.97 -25.14
N ALA A 82 2.96 5.30 -24.78
CA ALA A 82 2.05 4.69 -25.73
C ALA A 82 1.38 5.74 -26.64
N GLU A 83 0.85 6.82 -26.07
CA GLU A 83 0.26 7.95 -26.82
C GLU A 83 1.27 8.67 -27.74
N GLU A 84 2.53 8.82 -27.31
CA GLU A 84 3.60 9.38 -28.14
C GLU A 84 3.96 8.45 -29.30
N THR A 85 3.86 7.13 -29.10
CA THR A 85 4.17 6.12 -30.11
C THR A 85 3.05 6.03 -31.15
N ASP A 86 1.78 6.02 -30.72
CA ASP A 86 0.61 6.06 -31.62
C ASP A 86 0.60 7.34 -32.48
N ARG A 87 0.92 8.50 -31.89
CA ARG A 87 1.00 9.78 -32.61
C ARG A 87 2.13 9.81 -33.63
N LYS A 88 3.23 9.09 -33.39
CA LYS A 88 4.32 8.94 -34.37
C LYS A 88 3.94 7.99 -35.51
N GLN A 89 3.11 6.99 -35.24
CA GLN A 89 2.64 6.03 -36.25
C GLN A 89 1.50 6.59 -37.13
N GLN A 90 0.75 7.59 -36.65
CA GLN A 90 -0.34 8.24 -37.40
C GLN A 90 0.10 9.48 -38.23
N ARG A 91 1.38 9.86 -38.20
CA ARG A 91 1.92 10.91 -39.08
C ARG A 91 2.40 10.26 -40.40
N PRO A 92 1.87 10.67 -41.57
CA PRO A 92 2.31 10.15 -42.86
C PRO A 92 3.76 10.54 -43.19
#